data_AF-A0A924ZKB1-F1
#
_entry.id   AF-A0A924ZKB1-F1
#
_cell.length_a   1.000
_cell.length_b   1.000
_cell.length_c   1.000
_cell.angle_alpha   90.00
_cell.angle_beta   90.00
_cell.angle_gamma   90.00
#
_symmetry.space_group_name_H-M   'P 1'
#
loop_
_entity.id
_entity.type
_entity.pdbx_description
1 polymer ?
#
loop_
_entity_poly.entity_id
_entity_poly.type
_entity_poly.pdbx_seq_one_letter_code
_entity_poly.pdbx_strand_id
1 'polypeptide(L)'
;MTSMVPGENSDLYINGSQVHVQTEDWGLEQKVLMSRVFKNGSVFKTFKLGYEKIAMVESEKIRRDALVRFHQTIIDWSYQQI
;
A
#
# COMPACT_ATOMS: atom_id res chain seq x y z
N MET A 1 13.93 -4.55 17.44
CA MET A 1 13.72 -3.38 16.56
C MET A 1 12.67 -3.77 15.56
N THR A 2 11.55 -3.04 15.53
CA THR A 2 10.45 -3.22 14.57
C THR A 2 10.93 -2.81 13.18
N SER A 3 11.34 -3.76 12.33
CA SER A 3 11.86 -3.46 10.98
C SER A 3 10.71 -3.14 10.02
N MET A 4 10.03 -2.02 10.22
CA MET A 4 9.12 -1.47 9.21
C MET A 4 9.94 -0.79 8.11
N VAL A 5 9.61 -1.02 6.84
CA VAL A 5 10.15 -0.19 5.75
C VAL A 5 9.32 1.09 5.57
N PRO A 6 9.89 2.21 5.09
CA PRO A 6 9.11 3.42 4.87
C PRO A 6 8.00 3.20 3.85
N GLY A 7 6.82 3.77 4.12
CA GLY A 7 5.63 3.67 3.28
C GLY A 7 5.66 4.56 2.05
N GLU A 8 4.61 4.45 1.23
CA GLU A 8 4.41 5.21 -0.01
C GLU A 8 3.05 5.94 0.03
N ASN A 9 3.02 7.15 -0.50
CA ASN A 9 1.82 7.99 -0.57
C ASN A 9 1.71 8.61 -1.97
N SER A 10 0.50 8.64 -2.52
CA SER A 10 0.22 9.28 -3.80
C SER A 10 -1.12 10.00 -3.76
N ASP A 11 -1.12 11.28 -4.13
CA ASP A 11 -2.32 12.07 -4.38
C ASP A 11 -2.63 12.06 -5.88
N LEU A 12 -3.87 11.68 -6.21
CA LEU A 12 -4.35 11.48 -7.58
C LEU A 12 -5.64 12.26 -7.79
N TYR A 13 -5.89 12.62 -9.05
CA TYR A 13 -7.17 13.17 -9.48
C TYR A 13 -7.77 12.26 -10.55
N ILE A 14 -8.85 11.55 -10.20
CA ILE A 14 -9.46 10.51 -11.03
C ILE A 14 -10.93 10.86 -11.24
N ASN A 15 -11.35 11.06 -12.49
CA ASN A 15 -12.75 11.34 -12.86
C ASN A 15 -13.40 12.46 -12.00
N GLY A 16 -12.66 13.53 -11.72
CA GLY A 16 -13.14 14.66 -10.92
C GLY A 16 -13.12 14.45 -9.40
N SER A 17 -12.62 13.30 -8.91
CA SER A 17 -12.48 13.00 -7.49
C SER A 17 -11.02 13.11 -7.04
N GLN A 18 -10.80 13.70 -5.87
CA GLN A 18 -9.50 13.66 -5.21
C GLN A 18 -9.35 12.31 -4.51
N VAL A 19 -8.31 11.57 -4.89
CA VAL A 19 -7.99 10.25 -4.38
C VAL A 19 -6.62 10.27 -3.73
N HIS A 20 -6.50 9.72 -2.54
CA HIS A 20 -5.21 9.52 -1.87
C HIS A 20 -4.98 8.03 -1.68
N VAL A 21 -3.84 7.52 -2.13
CA VAL A 21 -3.41 6.14 -1.87
C VAL A 21 -2.27 6.20 -0.87
N GLN A 22 -2.41 5.48 0.25
CA GLN A 22 -1.39 5.34 1.27
C GLN A 22 -1.06 3.85 1.43
N THR A 23 0.21 3.49 1.43
CA THR A 23 0.66 2.11 1.69
C THR A 23 1.74 2.09 2.77
N GLU A 24 1.54 1.25 3.78
CA GLU A 24 2.37 1.15 4.97
C GLU A 24 2.84 -0.29 5.18
N ASP A 25 4.07 -0.44 5.66
CA ASP A 25 4.55 -1.69 6.23
C ASP A 25 4.23 -1.73 7.72
N TRP A 26 3.38 -2.64 8.18
CA TRP A 26 3.04 -2.76 9.61
C TRP A 26 4.00 -3.68 10.37
N GLY A 27 5.13 -4.05 9.77
CA GLY A 27 6.24 -4.70 10.46
C GLY A 27 6.00 -6.15 10.84
N LEU A 28 6.99 -6.72 11.57
CA LEU A 28 7.07 -8.15 11.88
C LEU A 28 5.99 -8.66 12.86
N GLU A 29 5.31 -7.79 13.59
CA GLU A 29 4.25 -8.19 14.51
C GLU A 29 2.96 -8.50 13.75
N GLN A 30 2.51 -7.58 12.88
CA GLN A 30 1.27 -7.72 12.10
C GLN A 30 1.50 -8.43 10.77
N LYS A 31 2.75 -8.49 10.30
CA LYS A 31 3.22 -9.24 9.12
C LYS A 31 2.44 -8.94 7.86
N VAL A 32 2.27 -7.65 7.57
CA VAL A 32 1.40 -7.19 6.51
C VAL A 32 1.85 -5.86 5.93
N LEU A 33 1.72 -5.72 4.62
CA LEU A 33 1.66 -4.44 3.93
C LEU A 33 0.19 -4.03 3.78
N MET A 34 -0.17 -2.89 4.34
CA MET A 34 -1.52 -2.36 4.33
C MET A 34 -1.60 -1.18 3.37
N SER A 35 -2.65 -1.13 2.57
CA SER A 35 -2.89 0.02 1.71
C SER A 35 -4.32 0.50 1.82
N ARG A 36 -4.51 1.81 1.86
CA ARG A 36 -5.81 2.47 1.95
C ARG A 36 -5.94 3.45 0.80
N VAL A 37 -7.07 3.36 0.12
CA VAL A 37 -7.52 4.34 -0.86
C VAL A 37 -8.55 5.22 -0.17
N PHE A 38 -8.30 6.51 -0.15
CA PHE A 38 -9.22 7.52 0.32
C PHE A 38 -9.81 8.24 -0.89
N LYS A 39 -11.12 8.48 -0.89
CA LYS A 39 -11.81 9.29 -1.90
C LYS A 39 -12.52 10.43 -1.18
N ASN A 40 -12.20 11.67 -1.53
CA ASN A 40 -12.75 12.88 -0.87
C ASN A 40 -12.59 12.84 0.67
N GLY A 41 -11.40 12.41 1.15
CA GLY A 41 -11.04 12.40 2.57
C GLY A 41 -11.58 11.21 3.39
N SER A 42 -12.40 10.33 2.82
CA SER A 42 -12.91 9.12 3.50
C SER A 42 -12.28 7.86 2.95
N VAL A 43 -12.06 6.85 3.79
CA VAL A 43 -11.58 5.53 3.35
C VAL A 43 -12.61 4.93 2.40
N PHE A 44 -12.21 4.76 1.14
CA PHE A 44 -13.00 4.13 0.10
C PHE A 44 -12.76 2.62 0.09
N LYS A 45 -11.49 2.20 0.19
CA LYS A 45 -11.11 0.79 0.21
C LYS A 45 -9.83 0.55 0.98
N THR A 46 -9.75 -0.61 1.63
CA THR A 46 -8.54 -1.11 2.29
C THR A 46 -8.12 -2.42 1.64
N PHE A 47 -6.82 -2.56 1.40
CA PHE A 47 -6.17 -3.74 0.86
C PHE A 47 -5.10 -4.26 1.81
N LYS A 48 -4.93 -5.58 1.79
CA LYS A 48 -4.00 -6.31 2.64
C LYS A 48 -3.12 -7.23 1.80
N LEU A 49 -1.81 -7.11 1.94
CA LEU A 49 -0.83 -8.06 1.43
C LEU A 49 -0.07 -8.67 2.62
N GLY A 50 -0.39 -9.91 2.97
CA GLY A 50 0.30 -10.64 4.03
C GLY A 50 1.73 -11.01 3.62
N TYR A 51 2.64 -11.01 4.59
CA TYR A 51 4.05 -11.33 4.38
C TYR A 51 4.28 -12.74 3.84
N GLU A 52 3.36 -13.68 4.07
CA GLU A 52 3.42 -15.03 3.51
C GLU A 52 3.42 -15.06 1.97
N LYS A 53 3.04 -13.95 1.33
CA LYS A 53 3.06 -13.76 -0.12
C LYS A 53 4.33 -13.05 -0.63
N ILE A 54 5.23 -12.66 0.28
CA ILE A 54 6.48 -11.95 -0.03
C ILE A 54 7.65 -12.92 0.18
N ALA A 55 8.32 -13.30 -0.91
CA ALA A 55 9.50 -14.14 -0.80
C ALA A 55 10.61 -13.41 -0.04
N MET A 56 11.34 -14.12 0.84
CA MET A 56 12.45 -13.56 1.62
C MET A 56 12.08 -12.27 2.37
N VAL A 57 10.90 -12.26 3.00
CA VAL A 57 10.32 -11.06 3.63
C VAL A 57 11.20 -10.42 4.70
N GLU A 58 12.12 -11.16 5.32
CA GLU A 58 13.11 -10.64 6.27
C GLU A 58 14.08 -9.63 5.63
N SER A 59 14.31 -9.72 4.31
CA SER A 59 15.09 -8.73 3.57
C SER A 59 14.30 -7.43 3.42
N GLU A 60 14.76 -6.36 4.07
CA GLU A 60 14.14 -5.04 3.98
C GLU A 60 14.04 -4.54 2.54
N LYS A 61 15.08 -4.78 1.72
CA LYS A 61 15.06 -4.42 0.31
C LYS A 61 13.89 -5.11 -0.42
N ILE A 62 13.73 -6.41 -0.21
CA ILE A 62 12.67 -7.17 -0.90
C ILE A 62 11.29 -6.75 -0.39
N ARG A 63 11.15 -6.50 0.91
CA ARG A 63 9.92 -6.01 1.51
C ARG A 63 9.56 -4.61 0.99
N ARG A 64 10.54 -3.71 0.83
CA ARG A 64 10.35 -2.39 0.21
C ARG A 64 9.96 -2.50 -1.27
N ASP A 65 10.63 -3.38 -2.03
CA ASP A 65 10.28 -3.63 -3.43
C ASP A 65 8.85 -4.19 -3.58
N ALA A 66 8.41 -5.04 -2.64
CA ALA A 66 7.04 -5.54 -2.58
C ALA A 66 6.03 -4.42 -2.24
N LEU A 67 6.38 -3.53 -1.30
CA LEU A 67 5.56 -2.38 -0.92
C LEU A 67 5.32 -1.44 -2.09
N VAL A 68 6.37 -1.05 -2.81
CA VAL A 68 6.24 -0.16 -3.97
C VAL A 68 5.37 -0.79 -5.06
N ARG A 69 5.56 -2.09 -5.36
CA ARG A 69 4.72 -2.81 -6.32
C ARG A 69 3.26 -2.90 -5.88
N PHE A 70 3.02 -3.15 -4.60
CA PHE A 70 1.68 -3.21 -4.05
C PHE A 70 0.99 -1.84 -4.11
N HIS A 71 1.72 -0.77 -3.82
CA HIS A 71 1.24 0.60 -3.96
C HIS A 71 0.81 0.90 -5.41
N GLN A 72 1.69 0.62 -6.38
CA GLN A 72 1.38 0.83 -7.80
C GLN A 72 0.16 0.00 -8.25
N THR A 73 0.07 -1.26 -7.82
CA THR A 73 -1.07 -2.13 -8.15
C THR A 73 -2.40 -1.51 -7.69
N ILE A 74 -2.40 -0.81 -6.56
CA ILE A 74 -3.60 -0.17 -6.01
C ILE A 74 -3.90 1.17 -6.67
N ILE A 75 -2.87 1.91 -7.10
CA ILE A 75 -3.05 3.07 -7.96
C ILE A 75 -3.74 2.63 -9.27
N ASP A 76 -3.23 1.59 -9.92
CA ASP A 76 -3.79 1.07 -11.17
C ASP A 76 -5.24 0.59 -10.98
N TRP A 77 -5.51 -0.12 -9.88
CA TRP A 77 -6.87 -0.48 -9.49
C TRP A 77 -7.77 0.75 -9.29
N SER A 78 -7.26 1.81 -8.65
CA SER A 78 -8.02 3.03 -8.39
C SER A 78 -8.45 3.71 -9.69
N TYR A 79 -7.57 3.77 -10.71
CA TYR A 79 -7.91 4.28 -12.05
C TYR A 79 -9.00 3.47 -12.76
N GLN A 80 -9.15 2.19 -12.44
CA GLN A 80 -10.17 1.32 -13.06
C GLN A 80 -11.52 1.36 -12.35
N GLN A 81 -11.59 1.82 -11.10
CA GLN A 81 -12.79 1.68 -10.25
C GLN A 81 -13.41 3.01 -9.79
N ILE A 82 -12.67 4.12 -9.82
CA ILE A 82 -13.11 5.43 -9.31
C ILE A 82 -13.52 6.36 -10.42
#